data_AF-A0A553XME2-F1
#
_entry.id   AF-A0A553XME2-F1
#
_cell.length_a   1.000
_cell.length_b   1.000
_cell.length_c   1.000
_cell.angle_alpha   90.00
_cell.angle_beta   90.00
_cell.angle_gamma   90.00
#
_symmetry.space_group_name_H-M   'P 1'
#
loop_
_entity.id
_entity.type
_entity.pdbx_description
1 polymer ?
#
loop_
_entity_poly.entity_id
_entity_poly.type
_entity_poly.pdbx_seq_one_letter_code
_entity_poly.pdbx_strand_id
1 'polypeptide(L)'
;MKPPVCVGCAAVAVRYCPHLGDPVAVRVRKPRVRGVYGGFHAPSGGVLTAASEDGFLPYGHPHAAWFLASQLVVELRRCTVVDLAAEIGGAGPGAPGAEAEAAGPGVGAHGPAAAPGPAAA
;
A
#
# COMPACT_ATOMS: atom_id res chain seq x y z
N MET A 1 5.68 5.01 8.64
CA MET A 1 5.75 5.88 7.45
C MET A 1 4.88 5.26 6.36
N LYS A 2 4.00 6.04 5.72
CA LYS A 2 3.07 5.51 4.71
C LYS A 2 3.40 6.10 3.34
N PRO A 3 3.55 5.28 2.27
CA PRO A 3 3.90 5.78 0.95
C PRO A 3 2.78 6.61 0.29
N PRO A 4 3.11 7.53 -0.65
CA PRO A 4 4.46 7.97 -1.05
C PRO A 4 5.11 8.91 -0.03
N VAL A 5 6.44 8.85 0.05
CA VAL A 5 7.25 9.67 0.98
C VAL A 5 7.79 10.90 0.25
N CYS A 6 8.01 12.01 0.96
CA CYS A 6 8.67 13.17 0.37
C CYS A 6 10.18 12.91 0.21
N VAL A 7 10.86 13.72 -0.60
CA VAL A 7 12.31 13.62 -0.84
C VAL A 7 13.12 13.62 0.46
N GLY A 8 12.77 14.50 1.42
CA GLY A 8 13.44 14.54 2.72
C GLY A 8 13.27 13.24 3.53
N CYS A 9 12.06 12.66 3.53
CA CYS A 9 11.82 11.37 4.15
C CYS A 9 12.54 10.21 3.44
N ALA A 10 12.71 10.30 2.11
CA ALA A 10 13.51 9.34 1.37
C ALA A 10 15.00 9.43 1.76
N ALA A 11 15.54 10.64 1.93
CA ALA A 11 16.91 10.83 2.41
C ALA A 11 17.14 10.26 3.82
N VAL A 12 16.16 10.43 4.72
CA VAL A 12 16.19 9.80 6.06
C VAL A 12 16.18 8.28 5.95
N ALA A 13 15.32 7.72 5.09
CA ALA A 13 15.25 6.27 4.89
C ALA A 13 16.57 5.70 4.38
N VAL A 14 17.20 6.31 3.37
CA VAL A 14 18.51 5.92 2.83
C VAL A 14 19.58 5.95 3.92
N ARG A 15 19.56 6.94 4.81
CA ARG A 15 20.57 7.07 5.86
C ARG A 15 20.42 6.04 6.98
N TYR A 16 19.19 5.72 7.39
CA TYR A 16 18.96 5.01 8.65
C TYR A 16 18.31 3.64 8.51
N CYS A 17 17.77 3.27 7.35
CA CYS A 17 17.13 1.98 7.18
C CYS A 17 18.17 0.92 6.78
N PRO A 18 18.56 -0.01 7.68
CA PRO A 18 19.57 -1.03 7.37
C PRO A 18 19.08 -2.06 6.34
N HIS A 19 17.77 -2.11 6.09
CA HIS A 19 17.15 -3.05 5.15
C HIS A 19 16.94 -2.48 3.75
N LEU A 20 17.23 -1.18 3.52
CA LEU A 20 16.87 -0.53 2.26
C LEU A 20 17.74 -0.98 1.07
N GLY A 21 18.99 -1.38 1.33
CA GLY A 21 19.89 -1.91 0.29
C GLY A 21 20.08 -0.95 -0.88
N ASP A 22 19.79 -1.43 -2.10
CA ASP A 22 19.75 -0.65 -3.34
C ASP A 22 18.30 -0.34 -3.74
N PRO A 23 17.75 0.84 -3.36
CA PRO A 23 16.33 1.12 -3.54
C PRO A 23 16.00 1.59 -4.96
N VAL A 24 14.89 1.08 -5.50
CA VAL A 24 14.24 1.67 -6.67
C VAL A 24 13.39 2.86 -6.24
N ALA A 25 13.74 4.07 -6.69
CA ALA A 25 12.93 5.25 -6.45
C ALA A 25 11.87 5.44 -7.54
N VAL A 26 10.62 5.60 -7.10
CA VAL A 26 9.47 5.84 -7.98
C VAL A 26 8.82 7.16 -7.60
N ARG A 27 8.85 8.13 -8.51
CA ARG A 27 8.09 9.37 -8.38
C ARG A 27 6.63 9.11 -8.77
N VAL A 28 5.71 9.44 -7.86
CA VAL A 28 4.27 9.21 -8.04
C VAL A 28 3.57 10.55 -8.19
N ARG A 29 2.94 10.80 -9.35
CA ARG A 29 2.22 12.08 -9.59
C ARG A 29 0.74 12.05 -9.17
N LYS A 30 0.12 10.87 -9.01
CA LYS A 30 -1.30 10.76 -8.64
C LYS A 30 -1.55 9.59 -7.67
N PRO A 31 -1.14 9.71 -6.39
CA PRO A 31 -1.50 8.72 -5.37
C PRO A 31 -3.01 8.80 -5.07
N ARG A 32 -3.67 7.64 -4.93
CA ARG A 32 -5.09 7.57 -4.57
C ARG A 32 -5.31 6.50 -3.50
N VAL A 33 -6.00 6.85 -2.42
CA VAL A 33 -6.39 5.86 -1.43
C VAL A 33 -7.43 4.94 -2.06
N ARG A 34 -7.17 3.63 -2.01
CA ARG A 34 -8.02 2.62 -2.63
C ARG A 34 -8.82 1.81 -1.61
N GLY A 35 -8.36 1.77 -0.37
CA GLY A 35 -9.04 1.11 0.74
C GLY A 35 -8.10 0.91 1.92
N VAL A 36 -8.27 -0.19 2.64
CA VAL A 36 -7.51 -0.55 3.84
C VAL A 36 -7.05 -2.00 3.77
N TYR A 37 -5.99 -2.30 4.50
CA TYR A 37 -5.49 -3.63 4.80
C TYR A 37 -5.73 -3.88 6.29
N GLY A 38 -6.04 -5.12 6.66
CA GLY A 38 -6.43 -5.52 8.02
C GLY A 38 -7.25 -6.80 7.98
N GLY A 39 -7.97 -7.12 9.05
CA GLY A 39 -8.68 -8.40 9.18
C GLY A 39 -10.18 -8.24 9.40
N PHE A 40 -10.96 -9.24 8.99
CA PHE A 40 -12.36 -9.33 9.41
C PHE A 40 -12.46 -9.85 10.84
N HIS A 41 -13.43 -9.33 11.56
CA HIS A 41 -13.78 -9.76 12.88
C HIS A 41 -15.27 -10.06 13.01
N ALA A 42 -15.60 -11.08 13.79
CA ALA A 42 -16.97 -11.46 14.09
C ALA A 42 -17.15 -11.67 15.60
N PRO A 43 -18.35 -11.36 16.15
CA PRO A 43 -18.69 -11.72 17.51
C PRO A 43 -18.68 -13.24 17.69
N SER A 44 -18.04 -13.72 18.75
CA SER A 44 -18.06 -15.11 19.18
C SER A 44 -18.01 -15.15 20.70
N GLY A 45 -19.03 -15.74 21.35
CA GLY A 45 -19.09 -15.83 22.81
C GLY A 45 -19.05 -14.48 23.55
N GLY A 46 -19.59 -13.41 22.96
CA GLY A 46 -19.60 -12.08 23.56
C GLY A 46 -18.29 -11.28 23.41
N VAL A 47 -17.30 -11.83 22.70
CA VAL A 47 -16.05 -11.14 22.36
C VAL A 47 -15.89 -11.03 20.85
N LEU A 48 -15.15 -10.02 20.40
CA LEU A 48 -14.84 -9.84 18.99
C LEU A 48 -13.61 -10.69 18.64
N THR A 49 -13.76 -11.63 17.69
CA THR A 49 -12.71 -12.59 17.30
C THR A 49 -12.31 -12.41 15.85
N ALA A 50 -11.05 -12.66 15.51
CA ALA A 50 -10.59 -12.65 14.13
C ALA A 50 -11.32 -13.76 13.34
N ALA A 51 -11.95 -13.37 12.23
CA ALA A 51 -12.77 -14.23 11.39
C ALA A 51 -12.07 -14.61 10.08
N SER A 52 -10.99 -13.91 9.72
CA SER A 52 -10.16 -14.20 8.56
C SER A 52 -8.71 -13.79 8.82
N GLU A 53 -7.82 -14.23 7.94
CA GLU A 53 -6.50 -13.62 7.81
C GLU A 53 -6.63 -12.17 7.33
N ASP A 54 -5.55 -11.40 7.51
CA ASP A 54 -5.48 -10.05 7.03
C ASP A 54 -5.54 -10.02 5.49
N GLY A 55 -6.26 -9.04 4.94
CA GLY A 55 -6.42 -8.85 3.52
C GLY A 55 -6.71 -7.39 3.17
N PHE A 56 -7.00 -7.13 1.90
CA PHE A 56 -7.37 -5.81 1.40
C PHE A 56 -8.89 -5.65 1.33
N LEU A 57 -9.39 -4.52 1.82
CA LEU A 57 -10.79 -4.12 1.74
C LEU A 57 -10.93 -2.76 1.02
N PRO A 58 -11.62 -2.70 -0.13
CA PRO A 58 -11.89 -1.43 -0.79
C PRO A 58 -12.91 -0.59 -0.01
N TYR A 59 -12.82 0.74 -0.13
CA TYR A 59 -13.88 1.60 0.41
C TYR A 59 -15.22 1.36 -0.28
N GLY A 60 -16.30 1.52 0.49
CA GLY A 60 -17.66 1.22 0.04
C GLY A 60 -18.03 -0.27 0.11
N HIS A 61 -17.14 -1.14 0.59
CA HIS A 61 -17.47 -2.55 0.79
C HIS A 61 -18.59 -2.69 1.85
N PRO A 62 -19.62 -3.51 1.61
CA PRO A 62 -20.79 -3.61 2.50
C PRO A 62 -20.44 -4.06 3.92
N HIS A 63 -19.34 -4.81 4.09
CA HIS A 63 -18.92 -5.35 5.39
C HIS A 63 -17.83 -4.52 6.10
N ALA A 64 -17.60 -3.27 5.69
CA ALA A 64 -16.52 -2.45 6.26
C ALA A 64 -16.62 -2.25 7.79
N ALA A 65 -17.83 -2.30 8.36
CA ALA A 65 -18.03 -2.21 9.81
C ALA A 65 -17.43 -3.38 10.61
N TRP A 66 -17.22 -4.53 9.96
CA TRP A 66 -16.65 -5.74 10.57
C TRP A 66 -15.15 -5.90 10.29
N PHE A 67 -14.53 -4.89 9.69
CA PHE A 67 -13.14 -4.95 9.26
C PHE A 67 -12.28 -4.02 10.09
N LEU A 68 -11.34 -4.61 10.83
CA LEU A 68 -10.39 -3.84 11.62
C LEU A 68 -9.21 -3.42 10.75
N ALA A 69 -9.22 -2.17 10.32
CA ALA A 69 -8.17 -1.60 9.48
C ALA A 69 -6.87 -1.39 10.27
N SER A 70 -5.75 -1.92 9.75
CA SER A 70 -4.41 -1.70 10.29
C SER A 70 -3.59 -0.74 9.43
N GLN A 71 -3.82 -0.71 8.11
CA GLN A 71 -3.04 0.11 7.17
C GLN A 71 -3.90 0.57 5.99
N LEU A 72 -3.91 1.86 5.59
CA LEU A 72 -4.50 2.22 4.27
C LEU A 72 -3.73 1.59 3.09
N VAL A 73 -4.45 1.26 2.03
CA VAL A 73 -3.88 0.87 0.75
C VAL A 73 -3.98 2.04 -0.22
N VAL A 74 -2.85 2.40 -0.82
CA VAL A 74 -2.73 3.49 -1.79
C VAL A 74 -2.37 2.91 -3.15
N GLU A 75 -3.17 3.24 -4.15
CA GLU A 75 -2.86 2.96 -5.55
C GLU A 75 -1.95 4.06 -6.09
N LEU A 76 -0.80 3.67 -6.64
CA LEU A 76 0.16 4.58 -7.24
C LEU A 76 -0.14 4.71 -8.74
N ARG A 77 -0.39 5.93 -9.21
CA ARG A 77 -0.63 6.21 -10.63
C ARG A 77 0.30 7.28 -11.15
N ARG A 78 0.56 7.23 -12.46
CA ARG A 78 1.47 8.14 -13.17
C ARG A 78 2.85 8.10 -12.50
N CYS A 79 3.41 6.90 -12.50
CA CYS A 79 4.67 6.57 -11.84
C CYS A 79 5.82 6.66 -12.85
N THR A 80 6.94 7.22 -12.41
CA THR A 80 8.19 7.23 -13.18
C THR A 80 9.32 6.78 -12.27
N VAL A 81 10.15 5.85 -12.72
CA VAL A 81 11.40 5.53 -12.04
C VAL A 81 12.34 6.73 -12.16
N VAL A 82 13.03 7.08 -11.08
CA VAL A 82 13.93 8.24 -11.01
C VAL A 82 15.24 7.87 -10.31
N ASP A 83 16.29 8.64 -10.57
CA ASP A 83 17.52 8.57 -9.78
C ASP A 83 17.29 9.23 -8.42
N LEU A 84 17.35 8.44 -7.35
CA LEU A 84 17.10 8.92 -5.99
C LEU A 84 18.18 9.90 -5.50
N ALA A 85 19.45 9.68 -5.88
CA ALA A 85 20.55 10.53 -5.43
C ALA A 85 20.42 11.92 -6.06
N ALA A 86 20.07 11.99 -7.34
CA ALA A 86 19.77 13.25 -8.02
C ALA A 86 18.57 13.99 -7.39
N GLU A 87 17.51 13.27 -7.03
CA GLU A 87 16.32 13.84 -6.37
C GLU A 87 16.63 14.39 -4.98
N ILE A 88 17.51 13.72 -4.20
CA ILE A 88 17.93 14.20 -2.88
C ILE A 88 18.87 15.41 -3.02
N GLY A 89 19.72 15.43 -4.05
CA GLY A 89 20.71 16.49 -4.29
C GLY A 89 20.16 17.75 -4.97
N GLY A 90 18.95 17.73 -5.53
CA GLY A 90 18.40 18.83 -6.33
C GLY A 90 16.99 19.27 -5.96
N ALA A 91 16.81 20.57 -5.69
CA ALA A 91 15.49 21.21 -5.60
C ALA A 91 14.95 21.53 -7.02
N GLY A 92 13.96 20.76 -7.54
CA GLY A 92 13.10 21.13 -8.68
C GLY A 92 13.43 20.53 -10.07
N PRO A 93 12.47 20.49 -11.04
CA PRO A 93 12.06 19.24 -11.67
C PRO A 93 12.43 19.03 -13.16
N GLY A 94 12.61 17.76 -13.54
CA GLY A 94 12.06 17.21 -14.79
C GLY A 94 13.04 16.91 -15.93
N ALA A 95 13.48 15.67 -16.02
CA ALA A 95 13.83 15.04 -17.30
C ALA A 95 12.86 13.87 -17.55
N PRO A 96 12.38 13.64 -18.79
CA PRO A 96 11.57 12.48 -19.11
C PRO A 96 12.45 11.22 -19.04
N GLY A 97 12.23 10.40 -18.00
CA GLY A 97 12.88 9.11 -17.81
C GLY A 97 12.20 8.03 -18.65
N ALA A 98 13.03 7.19 -19.24
CA ALA A 98 12.66 6.06 -20.09
C ALA A 98 11.55 5.19 -19.48
N GLU A 99 10.67 4.72 -20.36
CA GLU A 99 9.58 3.80 -20.04
C GLU A 99 10.18 2.44 -19.69
N ALA A 100 10.49 2.23 -18.40
CA ALA A 100 10.82 0.91 -17.91
C ALA A 100 9.53 0.12 -17.79
N GLU A 101 9.28 -0.73 -18.79
CA GLU A 101 8.28 -1.81 -18.71
C GLU A 101 8.70 -2.75 -17.59
N ALA A 102 8.19 -2.49 -16.38
CA ALA A 102 8.25 -3.45 -15.30
C ALA A 102 7.23 -4.54 -15.63
N ALA A 103 7.69 -5.63 -16.27
CA ALA A 103 7.04 -6.92 -16.18
C ALA A 103 7.03 -7.33 -14.71
N GLY A 104 6.02 -6.85 -13.97
CA GLY A 104 5.81 -7.26 -12.59
C GLY A 104 5.59 -8.76 -12.54
N PRO A 105 6.12 -9.49 -11.54
CA PRO A 105 5.64 -10.83 -11.27
C PRO A 105 4.13 -10.70 -11.09
N GLY A 106 3.36 -11.47 -11.86
CA GLY A 106 1.91 -11.42 -11.82
C GLY A 106 1.47 -11.46 -10.36
N VAL A 107 0.91 -10.36 -9.87
CA VAL A 107 0.25 -10.33 -8.57
C VAL A 107 -0.83 -11.38 -8.69
N GLY A 108 -0.60 -12.53 -8.05
CA GLY A 108 -1.61 -13.57 -7.95
C GLY A 108 -2.87 -12.87 -7.47
N ALA A 109 -3.96 -13.05 -8.21
CA ALA A 109 -5.23 -12.47 -7.83
C ALA A 109 -5.49 -12.90 -6.38
N HIS A 110 -5.34 -11.96 -5.43
CA HIS A 110 -5.99 -12.09 -4.16
C HIS A 110 -7.47 -12.01 -4.50
N GLY A 111 -8.06 -13.19 -4.69
CA GLY A 111 -9.50 -13.33 -4.78
C GLY A 111 -10.11 -12.59 -3.60
N PRO A 112 -11.32 -12.03 -3.75
CA PRO A 112 -11.97 -11.32 -2.66
C PRO A 112 -11.91 -12.20 -1.42
N ALA A 113 -11.42 -11.65 -0.31
CA ALA A 113 -11.54 -12.31 0.98
C ALA A 113 -13.02 -12.66 1.12
N ALA A 114 -13.32 -13.95 1.12
CA ALA A 114 -14.69 -14.42 1.20
C ALA A 114 -15.28 -13.83 2.47
N ALA A 115 -16.37 -13.08 2.33
CA ALA A 115 -17.10 -12.61 3.48
C ALA A 115 -17.45 -13.82 4.36
N PRO A 116 -17.28 -13.75 5.68
CA PRO A 116 -17.84 -14.79 6.53
C PRO A 116 -19.34 -14.90 6.24
N GLY A 117 -19.82 -16.13 6.08
CA GLY A 117 -21.24 -16.42 5.90
C GLY A 117 -22.06 -15.90 7.08
N PRO A 118 -23.39 -15.75 6.91
CA PRO A 118 -24.24 -15.21 7.96
C PRO A 118 -24.09 -16.05 9.23
N ALA A 119 -23.80 -15.39 10.36
CA ALA A 119 -23.88 -16.01 11.67
C ALA A 119 -25.33 -16.47 11.87
N ALA A 120 -25.53 -17.78 12.00
CA ALA A 120 -26.81 -18.35 12.39
C ALA A 120 -27.19 -17.78 13.77
N ALA A 121 -28.37 -17.18 13.84
CA ALA A 121 -28.99 -16.65 15.05
C ALA A 121 -29.49 -17.80 15.96
#